data_AF-A0A249SVD6-F1
#
_entry.id   AF-A0A249SVD6-F1
#
_cell.length_a   1.000
_cell.length_b   1.000
_cell.length_c   1.000
_cell.angle_alpha   90.00
_cell.angle_beta   90.00
_cell.angle_gamma   90.00
#
_symmetry.space_group_name_H-M   'P 1'
#
loop_
_entity.id
_entity.type
_entity.pdbx_description
1 polymer ?
#
loop_
_entity_poly.entity_id
_entity_poly.type
_entity_poly.pdbx_seq_one_letter_code
_entity_poly.pdbx_strand_id
1 'polypeptide(L)'
;MLLYILVAGCGQQQRSAPVLDRFSVRWPKALRLQPAMQHVSKDSHHIQTRWVSGEGPMAGEQVSVVLRQTVKGLDSTGLRTVVARLYAQALKENSSAVPVYLEQREQGGYPYVLFKVEYDAASGERTPATLYYIMDGETSRHILSVTVPQPRLSLSTTLRWANIFKGRHFVPGQLNTVTYTLVASDGRSLTVAEQDSIRRVVLHRFGGTPVKIGPQDIHVQGDNVCITMRGRFDTLAARELLERNAGIVVLPVADSTGRWLQQADAVLRRQRLGVVSPLIIAEQGSWPAVSGWIHTEDTGRVLSLLRVALPAIGLTRRVSVQLGEADEGPAAWAMYLLDTSKVILGNQDIAGCVMVEGQDDASTMTLSLTVAGAGKLADHTREHIGRFMAVSVNGQVIAAVRIMDVSKGRHLAVSGDFAVASAGRLARQIAYPYPLALRVTGVAVR
;
A
#
# COMPACT_ATOMS: atom_id res chain seq x y z
N MET A 1 28.31 13.88 -6.75
CA MET A 1 27.34 12.79 -6.57
C MET A 1 26.57 13.07 -5.29
N LEU A 2 25.42 13.73 -5.42
CA LEU A 2 24.43 13.87 -4.35
C LEU A 2 23.62 12.57 -4.33
N LEU A 3 23.61 11.86 -3.20
CA LEU A 3 22.72 10.71 -3.03
C LEU A 3 21.42 11.24 -2.39
N TYR A 4 20.36 11.35 -3.18
CA TYR A 4 19.00 11.57 -2.69
C TYR A 4 18.41 10.21 -2.33
N ILE A 5 18.08 9.99 -1.05
CA ILE A 5 17.35 8.79 -0.63
C ILE A 5 15.86 9.16 -0.63
N LEU A 6 15.14 8.66 -1.63
CA LEU A 6 13.69 8.69 -1.69
C LEU A 6 13.19 7.36 -1.12
N VAL A 7 12.47 7.42 0.00
CA VAL A 7 11.89 6.25 0.65
C VAL A 7 10.64 5.85 -0.14
N ALA A 8 10.74 4.79 -0.93
CA ALA A 8 9.58 4.11 -1.50
C ALA A 8 9.31 2.85 -0.66
N GLY A 9 8.19 2.85 0.09
CA GLY A 9 7.76 1.69 0.88
C GLY A 9 6.88 0.76 0.04
N CYS A 10 7.21 -0.54 0.00
CA CYS A 10 6.27 -1.55 -0.49
C CYS A 10 5.12 -1.71 0.51
N GLY A 11 3.90 -1.75 -0.03
CA GLY A 11 2.66 -1.51 0.70
C GLY A 11 2.22 -2.60 1.67
N GLN A 12 1.84 -2.19 2.88
CA GLN A 12 0.53 -2.49 3.48
C GLN A 12 0.28 -1.59 4.70
N GLN A 13 -1.00 -1.23 4.89
CA GLN A 13 -1.60 -0.56 6.05
C GLN A 13 -1.16 0.90 6.35
N GLN A 14 -1.43 1.82 5.41
CA GLN A 14 -1.44 3.25 5.73
C GLN A 14 -2.69 3.61 6.56
N ARG A 15 -2.56 3.62 7.90
CA ARG A 15 -2.94 4.87 8.59
C ARG A 15 -2.08 5.93 7.93
N SER A 16 -2.66 7.01 7.39
CA SER A 16 -1.92 8.08 6.70
C SER A 16 -0.62 8.34 7.46
N ALA A 17 0.51 7.94 6.88
CA ALA A 17 1.78 8.03 7.59
C ALA A 17 1.94 9.51 7.96
N PRO A 18 2.16 9.84 9.24
CA PRO A 18 2.38 11.22 9.64
C PRO A 18 3.50 11.78 8.75
N VAL A 19 3.32 13.03 8.30
CA VAL A 19 4.31 13.71 7.46
C VAL A 19 5.60 13.78 8.28
N LEU A 20 6.51 12.88 7.94
CA LEU A 20 7.79 12.74 8.61
C LEU A 20 8.74 13.80 8.08
N ASP A 21 9.53 14.40 8.97
CA ASP A 21 10.58 15.32 8.55
C ASP A 21 11.56 14.61 7.61
N ARG A 22 11.93 15.27 6.51
CA ARG A 22 12.94 14.73 5.59
C ARG A 22 14.31 14.99 6.16
N PHE A 23 14.93 13.92 6.63
CA PHE A 23 16.28 13.93 7.15
C PHE A 23 17.26 13.39 6.11
N SER A 24 18.23 14.23 5.71
CA SER A 24 19.26 13.86 4.75
C SER A 24 20.65 14.08 5.33
N VAL A 25 21.52 13.07 5.16
CA VAL A 25 22.94 13.13 5.51
C VAL A 25 23.74 13.07 4.22
N ARG A 26 24.66 14.02 4.05
CA ARG A 26 25.66 13.93 2.98
C ARG A 26 26.81 13.06 3.46
N TRP A 27 26.80 11.80 3.03
CA TRP A 27 27.88 10.88 3.34
C TRP A 27 29.16 11.26 2.58
N PRO A 28 30.33 11.30 3.25
CA PRO A 28 31.60 11.45 2.56
C PRO A 28 31.82 10.35 1.52
N LYS A 29 32.22 10.73 0.30
CA LYS A 29 32.50 9.77 -0.79
C LYS A 29 33.54 8.71 -0.40
N ALA A 30 34.46 9.05 0.50
CA ALA A 30 35.52 8.16 0.97
C ALA A 30 35.01 6.96 1.79
N LEU A 31 33.78 6.99 2.32
CA LEU A 31 33.26 5.91 3.17
C LEU A 31 32.65 4.73 2.40
N ARG A 32 32.38 4.89 1.09
CA ARG A 32 31.78 3.86 0.20
C ARG A 32 30.73 2.98 0.91
N LEU A 33 29.78 3.60 1.59
CA LEU A 33 28.73 2.92 2.34
C LEU A 33 27.78 2.20 1.38
N GLN A 34 27.56 0.91 1.61
CA GLN A 34 26.55 0.14 0.89
C GLN A 34 25.35 -0.12 1.81
N PRO A 35 24.11 0.05 1.32
CA PRO A 35 22.93 -0.32 2.09
C PRO A 35 22.93 -1.83 2.31
N ALA A 36 22.96 -2.25 3.56
CA ALA A 36 23.00 -3.66 3.94
C ALA A 36 21.61 -4.20 4.29
N MET A 37 20.76 -3.37 4.91
CA MET A 37 19.41 -3.77 5.31
C MET A 37 18.53 -2.54 5.54
N GLN A 38 17.30 -2.58 5.03
CA GLN A 38 16.25 -1.64 5.41
C GLN A 38 15.16 -2.42 6.15
N HIS A 39 14.95 -2.10 7.42
CA HIS A 39 13.90 -2.69 8.24
C HIS A 39 12.86 -1.60 8.56
N VAL A 40 11.61 -1.86 8.19
CA VAL A 40 10.47 -1.00 8.54
C VAL A 40 9.62 -1.78 9.54
N SER A 41 9.65 -1.37 10.81
CA SER A 41 8.84 -1.99 11.85
C SER A 41 7.38 -1.57 11.69
N LYS A 42 6.47 -2.55 11.68
CA LYS A 42 5.02 -2.34 11.50
C LYS A 42 4.39 -1.58 12.68
N ASP A 43 4.92 -1.74 13.89
CA ASP A 43 4.25 -1.29 15.11
C ASP A 43 4.77 0.03 15.68
N SER A 44 5.96 0.48 15.27
CA SER A 44 6.67 1.59 15.93
C SER A 44 6.90 2.82 15.06
N HIS A 45 6.27 2.90 13.88
CA HIS A 45 6.57 3.94 12.86
C HIS A 45 8.08 4.14 12.69
N HIS A 46 8.81 3.03 12.76
CA HIS A 46 10.25 3.01 12.86
C HIS A 46 10.85 2.57 11.53
N ILE A 47 11.57 3.48 10.88
CA ILE A 47 12.41 3.16 9.73
C ILE A 47 13.84 3.00 10.24
N GLN A 48 14.42 1.83 10.03
CA GLN A 48 15.81 1.53 10.27
C GLN A 48 16.52 1.26 8.93
N THR A 49 17.55 2.04 8.63
CA THR A 49 18.43 1.72 7.50
C THR A 49 19.83 1.46 8.04
N ARG A 50 20.39 0.31 7.67
CA ARG A 50 21.74 -0.12 8.04
C ARG A 50 22.65 -0.02 6.83
N TRP A 51 23.80 0.62 7.02
CA TRP A 51 24.88 0.64 6.04
C TRP A 51 26.13 -0.02 6.60
N VAL A 52 26.87 -0.69 5.72
CA VAL A 52 28.17 -1.30 6.01
C VAL A 52 29.18 -0.78 5.00
N SER A 53 30.42 -0.52 5.43
CA SER A 53 31.49 -0.09 4.51
C SER A 53 31.96 -1.27 3.65
N GLY A 54 31.82 -1.16 2.33
CA GLY A 54 32.19 -2.24 1.40
C GLY A 54 33.68 -2.32 1.08
N GLU A 55 34.40 -1.19 1.04
CA GLU A 55 35.85 -1.08 0.74
C GLU A 55 36.32 0.38 0.94
N GLY A 56 37.53 0.62 1.48
CA GLY A 56 38.07 1.96 1.77
C GLY A 56 39.18 1.94 2.84
N PRO A 57 39.71 3.10 3.30
CA PRO A 57 40.71 3.15 4.38
C PRO A 57 40.22 2.56 5.73
N MET A 58 38.94 2.17 5.79
CA MET A 58 38.26 1.51 6.90
C MET A 58 37.84 0.06 6.56
N ALA A 59 38.33 -0.54 5.46
CA ALA A 59 37.87 -1.85 4.96
C ALA A 59 38.03 -3.02 5.96
N GLY A 60 38.90 -2.88 6.97
CA GLY A 60 39.05 -3.85 8.06
C GLY A 60 38.16 -3.59 9.28
N GLU A 61 37.49 -2.44 9.35
CA GLU A 61 36.62 -2.05 10.45
C GLU A 61 35.18 -2.05 9.94
N GLN A 62 34.42 -3.10 10.24
CA GLN A 62 32.99 -3.12 9.93
C GLN A 62 32.28 -1.99 10.68
N VAL A 63 32.13 -0.83 10.03
CA VAL A 63 31.33 0.26 10.56
C VAL A 63 29.88 0.02 10.21
N SER A 64 29.04 -0.09 11.23
CA SER A 64 27.59 -0.14 11.07
C SER A 64 27.02 1.23 11.33
N VAL A 65 26.41 1.83 10.31
CA VAL A 65 25.64 3.07 10.44
C VAL A 65 24.17 2.71 10.47
N VAL A 66 23.44 3.24 11.46
CA VAL A 66 22.00 3.03 11.59
C VAL A 66 21.29 4.37 11.67
N LEU A 67 20.34 4.61 10.76
CA LEU A 67 19.39 5.72 10.86
C LEU A 67 18.05 5.16 11.35
N ARG A 68 17.62 5.63 12.51
CA ARG A 68 16.32 5.37 13.12
C ARG A 68 15.48 6.63 13.08
N GLN A 69 14.31 6.57 12.47
CA GLN A 69 13.31 7.64 12.51
C GLN A 69 12.09 7.18 13.31
N THR A 70 11.50 8.06 14.11
CA THR A 70 10.33 7.79 14.95
C THR A 70 9.41 9.00 14.98
N VAL A 71 8.10 8.82 14.90
CA VAL A 71 7.11 9.91 14.93
C VAL A 71 7.02 10.53 16.32
N LYS A 72 7.01 11.86 16.40
CA LYS A 72 6.87 12.63 17.64
C LYS A 72 5.42 12.56 18.13
N GLY A 73 5.20 12.30 19.42
CA GLY A 73 3.86 12.25 20.03
C GLY A 73 3.33 10.86 20.39
N LEU A 74 4.00 9.78 19.98
CA LEU A 74 3.72 8.43 20.51
C LEU A 74 4.40 8.19 21.86
N ASP A 75 5.53 8.85 22.09
CA ASP A 75 6.18 8.96 23.39
C ASP A 75 6.53 10.45 23.61
N SER A 76 5.90 11.12 24.58
CA SER A 76 6.24 12.50 25.01
C SER A 76 7.61 12.60 25.71
N THR A 77 8.47 11.60 25.52
CA THR A 77 9.75 11.50 26.21
C THR A 77 10.71 12.57 25.68
N GLY A 78 11.25 13.39 26.57
CA GLY A 78 12.32 14.33 26.23
C GLY A 78 13.59 13.59 25.77
N LEU A 79 14.49 14.32 25.10
CA LEU A 79 15.76 13.77 24.60
C LEU A 79 16.55 13.02 25.69
N ARG A 80 16.58 13.55 26.92
CA ARG A 80 17.24 12.93 28.07
C ARG A 80 16.71 11.51 28.36
N THR A 81 15.40 11.31 28.26
CA THR A 81 14.80 9.99 28.49
C THR A 81 15.15 8.99 27.39
N VAL A 82 15.26 9.44 26.14
CA VAL A 82 15.73 8.56 25.06
C VAL A 82 17.18 8.18 25.25
N VAL A 83 18.04 9.13 25.62
CA VAL A 83 19.44 8.86 25.96
C VAL A 83 19.52 7.84 27.09
N ALA A 84 18.74 8.03 28.16
CA ALA A 84 18.68 7.09 29.28
C ALA A 84 18.22 5.68 28.85
N ARG A 85 17.23 5.57 27.95
CA ARG A 85 16.77 4.27 27.42
C ARG A 85 17.86 3.58 26.58
N LEU A 86 18.52 4.31 25.68
CA LEU A 86 19.61 3.77 24.86
C LEU A 86 20.80 3.35 25.74
N TYR A 87 21.11 4.14 26.76
CA TYR A 87 22.16 3.80 27.71
C TYR A 87 21.80 2.58 28.57
N ALA A 88 20.57 2.51 29.08
CA ALA A 88 20.09 1.34 29.82
C ALA A 88 20.12 0.07 28.97
N GLN A 89 19.85 0.16 27.67
CA GLN A 89 20.02 -0.95 26.74
C GLN A 89 21.51 -1.36 26.62
N ALA A 90 22.41 -0.40 26.48
CA ALA A 90 23.85 -0.71 26.42
C ALA A 90 24.38 -1.33 27.72
N LEU A 91 23.88 -0.92 28.89
CA LEU A 91 24.22 -1.53 30.19
C LEU A 91 23.74 -2.98 30.31
N LYS A 92 22.57 -3.31 29.73
CA LYS A 92 22.08 -4.70 29.68
C LYS A 92 22.96 -5.59 28.80
N GLU A 93 23.50 -5.02 27.73
CA GLU A 93 24.39 -5.72 26.80
C GLU A 93 25.80 -5.86 27.39
N ASN A 94 26.29 -4.85 28.12
CA ASN A 94 27.58 -4.89 28.79
C ASN A 94 27.57 -3.94 30.01
N SER A 95 27.80 -4.49 31.20
CA SER A 95 27.77 -3.77 32.47
C SER A 95 28.86 -2.70 32.62
N SER A 96 29.90 -2.73 31.79
CA SER A 96 30.97 -1.72 31.74
C SER A 96 30.66 -0.51 30.85
N ALA A 97 29.46 -0.44 30.26
CA ALA A 97 29.07 0.67 29.40
C ALA A 97 29.13 2.01 30.15
N VAL A 98 29.82 2.99 29.59
CA VAL A 98 29.92 4.36 30.12
C VAL A 98 29.44 5.36 29.06
N PRO A 99 28.45 6.22 29.36
CA PRO A 99 27.97 7.22 28.44
C PRO A 99 28.87 8.47 28.54
N VAL A 100 29.41 8.92 27.42
CA VAL A 100 30.21 10.15 27.33
C VAL A 100 29.44 11.16 26.49
N TYR A 101 28.93 12.20 27.14
CA TYR A 101 28.24 13.31 26.48
C TYR A 101 29.25 14.21 25.78
N LEU A 102 29.02 14.48 24.49
CA LEU A 102 29.92 15.28 23.67
C LEU A 102 29.37 16.67 23.43
N GLU A 103 28.07 16.74 23.11
CA GLU A 103 27.42 18.00 22.77
C GLU A 103 25.92 17.89 23.00
N GLN A 104 25.29 18.96 23.49
CA GLN A 104 23.85 19.02 23.66
C GLN A 104 23.35 20.43 23.34
N ARG A 105 22.23 20.49 22.63
CA ARG A 105 21.50 21.73 22.38
C ARG A 105 20.03 21.52 22.75
N GLU A 106 19.61 22.16 23.84
CA GLU A 106 18.23 22.08 24.32
C GLU A 106 17.33 23.15 23.66
N GLN A 107 17.90 24.26 23.21
CA GLN A 107 17.16 25.41 22.66
C GLN A 107 17.46 25.64 21.16
N GLY A 108 16.48 26.18 20.42
CA GLY A 108 16.55 26.44 18.98
C GLY A 108 15.68 25.49 18.15
N GLY A 109 15.65 25.69 16.82
CA GLY A 109 14.67 25.03 15.94
C GLY A 109 14.68 23.50 15.95
N TYR A 110 15.84 22.89 16.24
CA TYR A 110 15.99 21.43 16.35
C TYR A 110 16.88 21.07 17.54
N PRO A 111 16.32 20.73 18.71
CA PRO A 111 17.09 20.24 19.85
C PRO A 111 17.80 18.93 19.52
N TYR A 112 19.01 18.73 20.05
CA TYR A 112 19.76 17.48 19.84
C TYR A 112 20.69 17.13 20.99
N VAL A 113 21.07 15.84 21.03
CA VAL A 113 22.12 15.30 21.89
C VAL A 113 23.07 14.45 21.05
N LEU A 114 24.37 14.70 21.18
CA LEU A 114 25.45 13.88 20.66
C LEU A 114 26.19 13.27 21.85
N PHE A 115 26.20 11.95 21.95
CA PHE A 115 26.92 11.23 23.00
C PHE A 115 27.46 9.91 22.44
N LYS A 116 28.48 9.35 23.08
CA LYS A 116 28.97 8.01 22.76
C LYS A 116 28.83 7.08 23.96
N VAL A 117 28.78 5.79 23.71
CA VAL A 117 28.90 4.75 24.74
C VAL A 117 30.21 4.04 24.52
N GLU A 118 31.05 4.06 25.54
CA GLU A 118 32.34 3.38 25.60
C GLU A 118 32.27 2.20 26.57
N TYR A 119 33.18 1.24 26.41
CA TYR A 119 33.24 0.05 27.24
C TYR A 119 34.64 -0.05 27.85
N ASP A 120 34.76 -0.72 29.00
CA ASP A 120 36.07 -0.93 29.59
C ASP A 120 36.89 -1.90 28.73
N ALA A 121 38.14 -1.54 28.44
CA ALA A 121 39.05 -2.36 27.66
C ALA A 121 39.53 -3.60 28.43
N ALA A 122 39.35 -3.61 29.76
CA ALA A 122 39.75 -4.72 30.63
C ALA A 122 38.99 -6.03 30.37
N SER A 123 37.84 -6.00 29.68
CA SER A 123 37.06 -7.21 29.39
C SER A 123 37.71 -8.13 28.35
N GLY A 124 38.76 -7.70 27.64
CA GLY A 124 39.44 -8.48 26.60
C GLY A 124 38.60 -8.76 25.34
N GLU A 125 37.28 -8.59 25.41
CA GLU A 125 36.36 -8.64 24.30
C GLU A 125 36.45 -7.35 23.47
N ARG A 126 36.45 -7.50 22.14
CA ARG A 126 36.30 -6.37 21.20
C ARG A 126 34.86 -5.87 21.22
N THR A 127 34.41 -5.36 22.36
CA THR A 127 33.08 -4.75 22.47
C THR A 127 33.04 -3.46 21.64
N PRO A 128 32.08 -3.29 20.74
CA PRO A 128 32.09 -2.16 19.82
C PRO A 128 31.58 -0.87 20.45
N ALA A 129 32.35 0.21 20.40
CA ALA A 129 31.90 1.53 20.82
C ALA A 129 30.87 2.12 19.85
N THR A 130 29.86 2.83 20.37
CA THR A 130 28.77 3.41 19.57
C THR A 130 28.62 4.91 19.81
N LEU A 131 28.63 5.70 18.73
CA LEU A 131 28.32 7.13 18.74
C LEU A 131 26.85 7.32 18.36
N TYR A 132 26.12 8.08 19.17
CA TYR A 132 24.71 8.40 18.97
C TYR A 132 24.52 9.89 18.70
N TYR A 133 23.69 10.19 17.70
CA TYR A 133 23.20 11.53 17.41
C TYR A 133 21.68 11.52 17.37
N ILE A 134 21.05 12.09 18.40
CA ILE A 134 19.61 12.16 18.56
C ILE A 134 19.16 13.59 18.32
N MET A 135 18.17 13.79 17.47
CA MET A 135 17.61 15.10 17.21
C MET A 135 16.09 15.04 17.19
N ASP A 136 15.47 16.05 17.80
CA ASP A 136 14.04 16.28 17.70
C ASP A 136 13.75 17.24 16.55
N GLY A 137 13.15 16.69 15.50
CA GLY A 137 12.47 17.45 14.47
C GLY A 137 11.14 18.02 14.97
N GLU A 138 10.40 18.64 14.05
CA GLU A 138 9.06 19.15 14.32
C GLU A 138 8.06 18.00 14.44
N THR A 139 8.16 17.00 13.54
CA THR A 139 7.22 15.89 13.42
C THR A 139 7.84 14.55 13.79
N SER A 140 9.18 14.45 13.77
CA SER A 140 9.87 13.19 14.06
C SER A 140 11.16 13.36 14.84
N ARG A 141 11.50 12.32 15.63
CA ARG A 141 12.81 12.13 16.24
C ARG A 141 13.68 11.29 15.32
N HIS A 142 14.90 11.76 15.10
CA HIS A 142 15.91 11.05 14.32
C HIS A 142 17.04 10.62 15.25
N ILE A 143 17.37 9.34 15.23
CA ILE A 143 18.46 8.72 15.98
C ILE A 143 19.42 8.14 14.95
N LEU A 144 20.61 8.69 14.89
CA LEU A 144 21.70 8.14 14.10
C LEU A 144 22.65 7.46 15.05
N SER A 145 23.06 6.24 14.74
CA SER A 145 24.15 5.59 15.44
C SER A 145 25.22 5.12 14.47
N VAL A 146 26.47 5.22 14.92
CA VAL A 146 27.65 4.66 14.26
C VAL A 146 28.33 3.76 15.27
N THR A 147 28.43 2.48 14.95
CA THR A 147 29.08 1.47 15.77
C THR A 147 30.39 1.05 15.12
N VAL A 148 31.49 1.09 15.87
CA VAL A 148 32.84 0.71 15.42
C VAL A 148 33.37 -0.46 16.26
N PRO A 149 34.14 -1.39 15.67
CA PRO A 149 34.66 -2.58 16.37
C PRO A 149 35.90 -2.27 17.21
N GLN A 150 35.82 -1.24 18.06
CA GLN A 150 36.88 -0.84 18.98
C GLN A 150 36.28 -0.54 20.36
N PRO A 151 36.99 -0.85 21.47
CA PRO A 151 36.49 -0.62 22.82
C PRO A 151 36.26 0.88 23.11
N ARG A 152 36.97 1.76 22.39
CA ARG A 152 36.84 3.22 22.48
C ARG A 152 36.86 3.86 21.11
N LEU A 153 36.01 4.88 20.93
CA LEU A 153 36.02 5.73 19.76
C LEU A 153 37.13 6.77 19.90
N SER A 154 38.12 6.73 19.02
CA SER A 154 39.17 7.76 18.97
C SER A 154 38.55 9.16 18.83
N LEU A 155 39.22 10.18 19.35
CA LEU A 155 38.76 11.56 19.24
C LEU A 155 38.61 11.99 17.77
N SER A 156 39.55 11.59 16.91
CA SER A 156 39.51 11.91 15.48
C SER A 156 38.34 11.25 14.77
N THR A 157 38.03 9.99 15.07
CA THR A 157 36.85 9.29 14.54
C THR A 157 35.56 9.92 15.05
N THR A 158 35.50 10.26 16.35
CA THR A 158 34.36 10.92 16.98
C THR A 158 34.06 12.27 16.32
N LEU A 159 35.06 13.13 16.19
CA LEU A 159 34.92 14.45 15.57
C LEU A 159 34.52 14.36 14.09
N ARG A 160 35.08 13.40 13.35
CA ARG A 160 34.72 13.16 11.95
C ARG A 160 33.23 12.82 11.81
N TRP A 161 32.72 11.86 12.59
CA TRP A 161 31.30 11.49 12.54
C TRP A 161 30.38 12.58 13.07
N ALA A 162 30.77 13.25 14.16
CA ALA A 162 30.04 14.41 14.67
C ALA A 162 29.86 15.48 13.60
N ASN A 163 30.90 15.78 12.82
CA ASN A 163 30.83 16.75 11.73
C ASN A 163 29.93 16.28 10.58
N ILE A 164 29.96 14.99 10.23
CA ILE A 164 29.04 14.41 9.22
C ILE A 164 27.58 14.54 9.67
N PHE A 165 27.31 14.20 10.93
CA PHE A 165 25.96 14.30 11.50
C PHE A 165 25.47 15.76 11.59
N LYS A 166 26.38 16.70 11.91
CA LYS A 166 26.09 18.13 12.00
C LYS A 166 25.95 18.82 10.63
N GLY A 167 26.69 18.39 9.61
CA GLY A 167 26.63 18.90 8.23
C GLY A 167 25.39 18.48 7.43
N ARG A 168 24.33 18.05 8.11
CA ARG A 168 23.07 17.61 7.52
C ARG A 168 22.25 18.77 6.96
N HIS A 169 21.35 18.47 6.03
CA HIS A 169 20.28 19.37 5.62
C HIS A 169 18.96 18.82 6.14
N PHE A 170 18.34 19.59 7.03
CA PHE A 170 16.96 19.38 7.41
C PHE A 170 16.10 20.18 6.45
N VAL A 171 15.23 19.49 5.71
CA VAL A 171 14.17 20.16 4.97
C VAL A 171 12.93 19.96 5.83
N PRO A 172 12.53 20.95 6.67
CA PRO A 172 11.22 20.87 7.32
C PRO A 172 10.19 20.64 6.22
N GLY A 173 9.16 19.82 6.48
CA GLY A 173 8.13 19.55 5.47
C GLY A 173 7.70 20.87 4.84
N GLN A 174 8.05 21.08 3.57
CA GLN A 174 7.81 22.36 2.90
C GLN A 174 6.30 22.60 2.94
N LEU A 175 5.91 23.86 3.19
CA LEU A 175 4.54 24.28 2.91
C LEU A 175 4.37 24.14 1.40
N ASN A 176 3.75 23.06 0.99
CA ASN A 176 3.50 22.79 -0.41
C ASN A 176 2.16 23.41 -0.76
N THR A 177 2.13 24.21 -1.82
CA THR A 177 0.89 24.41 -2.56
C THR A 177 0.98 23.53 -3.80
N VAL A 178 0.17 22.48 -3.83
CA VAL A 178 0.10 21.57 -4.99
C VAL A 178 -1.29 21.62 -5.56
N THR A 179 -1.37 21.88 -6.86
CA THR A 179 -2.61 21.69 -7.61
C THR A 179 -2.52 20.41 -8.44
N TYR A 180 -3.46 19.50 -8.21
CA TYR A 180 -3.70 18.31 -9.02
C TYR A 180 -4.85 18.56 -9.99
N THR A 181 -4.73 18.11 -11.23
CA THR A 181 -5.81 18.18 -12.21
C THR A 181 -6.29 16.77 -12.56
N LEU A 182 -7.54 16.47 -12.23
CA LEU A 182 -8.20 15.21 -12.58
C LEU A 182 -8.84 15.34 -13.95
N VAL A 183 -8.50 14.39 -14.83
CA VAL A 183 -9.04 14.28 -16.19
C VAL A 183 -9.58 12.87 -16.44
N ALA A 184 -10.52 12.73 -17.38
CA ALA A 184 -10.98 11.41 -17.79
C ALA A 184 -9.83 10.62 -18.46
N SER A 185 -9.72 9.33 -18.15
CA SER A 185 -8.63 8.48 -18.66
C SER A 185 -8.76 8.17 -20.15
N ASP A 186 -9.99 8.18 -20.67
CA ASP A 186 -10.33 8.02 -22.09
C ASP A 186 -10.13 9.32 -22.89
N GLY A 187 -9.74 10.42 -22.23
CA GLY A 187 -9.45 11.71 -22.86
C GLY A 187 -10.67 12.56 -23.19
N ARG A 188 -11.89 12.12 -22.86
CA ARG A 188 -13.10 12.93 -23.09
C ARG A 188 -13.28 14.02 -22.03
N SER A 189 -14.12 14.99 -22.34
CA SER A 189 -14.55 16.02 -21.39
C SER A 189 -15.42 15.44 -20.27
N LEU A 190 -15.21 15.89 -19.03
CA LEU A 190 -16.07 15.53 -17.91
C LEU A 190 -17.37 16.33 -17.98
N THR A 191 -18.50 15.65 -17.85
CA THR A 191 -19.80 16.31 -17.70
C THR A 191 -19.93 17.00 -16.34
N VAL A 192 -20.82 17.99 -16.20
CA VAL A 192 -21.06 18.69 -14.92
C VAL A 192 -21.41 17.71 -13.80
N ALA A 193 -22.28 16.73 -14.08
CA ALA A 193 -22.66 15.71 -13.10
C ALA A 193 -21.47 14.83 -12.65
N GLU A 194 -20.55 14.52 -13.56
CA GLU A 194 -19.32 13.78 -13.23
C GLU A 194 -18.38 14.64 -12.39
N GLN A 195 -18.20 15.91 -12.75
CA GLN A 195 -17.37 16.85 -11.98
C GLN A 195 -17.87 16.98 -10.53
N ASP A 196 -19.19 17.08 -10.32
CA ASP A 196 -19.78 17.16 -8.98
C ASP A 196 -19.70 15.83 -8.21
N SER A 197 -19.80 14.70 -8.90
CA SER A 197 -19.54 13.39 -8.30
C SER A 197 -18.08 13.26 -7.85
N ILE A 198 -17.12 13.68 -8.69
CA ILE A 198 -15.69 13.68 -8.38
C ILE A 198 -15.39 14.57 -7.17
N ARG A 199 -15.94 15.78 -7.11
CA ARG A 199 -15.81 16.69 -5.96
C ARG A 199 -16.23 16.03 -4.65
N ARG A 200 -17.40 15.38 -4.62
CA ARG A 200 -17.89 14.67 -3.44
C ARG A 200 -16.99 13.50 -3.04
N VAL A 201 -16.51 12.72 -4.01
CA VAL A 201 -15.57 11.61 -3.76
C VAL A 201 -14.26 12.13 -3.16
N VAL A 202 -13.71 13.23 -3.68
CA VAL A 202 -12.47 13.84 -3.16
C VAL A 202 -12.68 14.32 -1.73
N LEU A 203 -13.73 15.08 -1.44
CA LEU A 203 -14.04 15.54 -0.07
C LEU A 203 -14.15 14.37 0.90
N HIS A 204 -14.84 13.30 0.49
CA HIS A 204 -14.99 12.12 1.34
C HIS A 204 -13.65 11.41 1.60
N ARG A 205 -12.83 11.21 0.57
CA ARG A 205 -11.53 10.52 0.71
C ARG A 205 -10.58 11.28 1.63
N PHE A 206 -10.59 12.60 1.56
CA PHE A 206 -9.70 13.44 2.35
C PHE A 206 -10.25 13.80 3.73
N GLY A 207 -11.56 13.64 3.97
CA GLY A 207 -12.20 13.96 5.25
C GLY A 207 -11.62 13.20 6.47
N GLY A 208 -11.01 12.04 6.26
CA GLY A 208 -10.32 11.26 7.30
C GLY A 208 -8.80 11.40 7.31
N THR A 209 -8.23 12.28 6.49
CA THR A 209 -6.77 12.43 6.35
C THR A 209 -6.26 13.67 7.08
N PRO A 210 -4.95 13.76 7.41
CA PRO A 210 -4.34 14.97 7.94
C PRO A 210 -4.42 16.17 6.98
N VAL A 211 -4.61 15.91 5.68
CA VAL A 211 -4.73 16.95 4.65
C VAL A 211 -6.18 17.45 4.64
N LYS A 212 -6.40 18.61 5.24
CA LYS A 212 -7.72 19.25 5.21
C LYS A 212 -7.96 19.84 3.83
N ILE A 213 -8.88 19.24 3.08
CA ILE A 213 -9.38 19.77 1.80
C ILE A 213 -10.84 20.16 2.02
N GLY A 214 -11.14 21.45 1.84
CA GLY A 214 -12.50 21.95 1.86
C GLY A 214 -13.10 22.05 0.45
N PRO A 215 -14.42 22.31 0.33
CA PRO A 215 -15.05 22.57 -0.97
C PRO A 215 -14.36 23.68 -1.76
N GLN A 216 -13.84 24.70 -1.06
CA GLN A 216 -13.11 25.83 -1.65
C GLN A 216 -11.75 25.47 -2.23
N ASP A 217 -11.24 24.26 -1.99
CA ASP A 217 -9.97 23.79 -2.53
C ASP A 217 -10.17 22.96 -3.81
N ILE A 218 -11.43 22.74 -4.23
CA ILE A 218 -11.78 21.95 -5.41
C ILE A 218 -12.53 22.83 -6.41
N HIS A 219 -11.90 23.12 -7.53
CA HIS A 219 -12.44 23.98 -8.59
C HIS A 219 -12.62 23.19 -9.89
N VAL A 220 -13.53 23.65 -10.73
CA VAL A 220 -13.65 23.15 -12.11
C VAL A 220 -12.96 24.16 -13.01
N GLN A 221 -12.10 23.68 -13.89
CA GLN A 221 -11.41 24.50 -14.88
C GLN A 221 -11.62 23.87 -16.26
N GLY A 222 -12.58 24.41 -17.02
CA GLY A 222 -13.06 23.79 -18.25
C GLY A 222 -13.65 22.42 -17.95
N ASP A 223 -13.10 21.39 -18.58
CA ASP A 223 -13.58 20.01 -18.47
C ASP A 223 -12.87 19.20 -17.37
N ASN A 224 -12.08 19.86 -16.52
CA ASN A 224 -11.23 19.20 -15.54
C ASN A 224 -11.60 19.61 -14.10
N VAL A 225 -11.32 18.72 -13.15
CA VAL A 225 -11.44 19.03 -11.71
C VAL A 225 -10.05 19.29 -11.14
N CYS A 226 -9.81 20.51 -10.70
CA CYS A 226 -8.56 20.95 -10.08
C CYS A 226 -8.67 20.94 -8.55
N ILE A 227 -7.69 20.37 -7.87
CA ILE A 227 -7.66 20.24 -6.41
C ILE A 227 -6.39 20.91 -5.91
N THR A 228 -6.55 22.01 -5.18
CA THR A 228 -5.44 22.77 -4.61
C THR A 228 -5.26 22.40 -3.15
N MET A 229 -4.23 21.63 -2.86
CA MET A 229 -3.86 21.27 -1.51
C MET A 229 -2.80 22.24 -0.99
N ARG A 230 -3.02 22.77 0.21
CA ARG A 230 -2.09 23.67 0.90
C ARG A 230 -1.63 23.06 2.21
N GLY A 231 -0.38 23.33 2.58
CA GLY A 231 0.17 22.97 3.87
C GLY A 231 1.19 21.85 3.78
N ARG A 232 1.34 21.11 4.87
CA ARG A 232 2.34 20.03 4.98
C ARG A 232 1.67 18.69 4.81
N PHE A 233 1.88 18.07 3.66
CA PHE A 233 1.33 16.75 3.33
C PHE A 233 2.28 15.97 2.42
N ASP A 234 2.14 14.65 2.42
CA ASP A 234 2.82 13.77 1.49
C ASP A 234 2.11 13.85 0.13
N THR A 235 2.79 14.45 -0.85
CA THR A 235 2.26 14.63 -2.20
C THR A 235 2.07 13.30 -2.92
N LEU A 236 2.90 12.29 -2.63
CA LEU A 236 2.75 10.97 -3.23
C LEU A 236 1.53 10.26 -2.67
N ALA A 237 1.37 10.24 -1.34
CA ALA A 237 0.19 9.63 -0.70
C ALA A 237 -1.12 10.33 -1.12
N ALA A 238 -1.10 11.67 -1.25
CA ALA A 238 -2.24 12.43 -1.76
C ALA A 238 -2.57 12.06 -3.21
N ARG A 239 -1.54 11.93 -4.07
CA ARG A 239 -1.70 11.49 -5.45
C ARG A 239 -2.25 10.06 -5.53
N GLU A 240 -1.72 9.12 -4.75
CA GLU A 240 -2.21 7.73 -4.69
C GLU A 240 -3.68 7.68 -4.28
N LEU A 241 -4.10 8.52 -3.33
CA LEU A 241 -5.50 8.61 -2.91
C LEU A 241 -6.42 9.18 -4.00
N LEU A 242 -5.91 10.11 -4.82
CA LEU A 242 -6.61 10.66 -5.98
C LEU A 242 -6.61 9.71 -7.19
N GLU A 243 -5.56 8.92 -7.38
CA GLU A 243 -5.47 7.93 -8.47
C GLU A 243 -6.23 6.64 -8.15
N ARG A 244 -6.57 6.42 -6.87
CA ARG A 244 -7.32 5.23 -6.44
C ARG A 244 -8.63 5.11 -7.21
N ASN A 245 -8.69 4.17 -8.13
CA ASN A 245 -9.91 3.72 -8.77
C ASN A 245 -10.12 2.25 -8.41
N ALA A 246 -11.33 1.91 -7.97
CA ALA A 246 -11.68 0.53 -7.68
C ALA A 246 -11.96 -0.25 -8.97
N GLY A 247 -12.37 0.43 -10.04
CA GLY A 247 -12.80 -0.23 -11.28
C GLY A 247 -13.81 -1.34 -11.00
N ILE A 248 -14.79 -1.06 -10.15
CA ILE A 248 -15.80 -2.03 -9.75
C ILE A 248 -16.84 -2.16 -10.85
N VAL A 249 -17.08 -3.40 -11.27
CA VAL A 249 -18.09 -3.76 -12.26
C VAL A 249 -18.82 -5.01 -11.80
N VAL A 250 -20.13 -5.05 -12.05
CA VAL A 250 -20.95 -6.26 -11.92
C VAL A 250 -21.32 -6.72 -13.32
N LEU A 251 -20.97 -7.97 -13.63
CA LEU A 251 -21.07 -8.55 -14.97
C LEU A 251 -21.85 -9.86 -14.91
N PRO A 252 -22.63 -10.21 -15.93
CA PRO A 252 -23.23 -11.53 -16.02
C PRO A 252 -22.15 -12.55 -16.36
N VAL A 253 -22.25 -13.73 -15.74
CA VAL A 253 -21.43 -14.88 -16.10
C VAL A 253 -22.12 -15.59 -17.27
N ALA A 254 -21.37 -15.87 -18.33
CA ALA A 254 -21.95 -16.40 -19.54
C ALA A 254 -22.47 -17.84 -19.39
N ASP A 255 -23.66 -18.12 -19.90
CA ASP A 255 -24.26 -19.47 -19.91
C ASP A 255 -23.44 -20.50 -20.71
N SER A 256 -22.59 -20.02 -21.63
CA SER A 256 -21.71 -20.85 -22.47
C SER A 256 -20.46 -21.35 -21.75
N THR A 257 -20.27 -21.05 -20.45
CA THR A 257 -19.06 -21.41 -19.70
C THR A 257 -18.75 -22.91 -19.77
N GLY A 258 -19.77 -23.79 -19.76
CA GLY A 258 -19.56 -25.24 -19.85
C GLY A 258 -18.94 -25.71 -21.17
N ARG A 259 -19.44 -25.24 -22.33
CA ARG A 259 -18.85 -25.56 -23.64
C ARG A 259 -17.43 -25.00 -23.76
N TRP A 260 -17.18 -23.85 -23.14
CA TRP A 260 -15.88 -23.21 -23.16
C TRP A 260 -14.84 -23.97 -22.33
N LEU A 261 -15.19 -24.43 -21.11
CA LEU A 261 -14.28 -25.25 -20.30
C LEU A 261 -13.83 -26.52 -21.05
N GLN A 262 -14.73 -27.13 -21.83
CA GLN A 262 -14.38 -28.29 -22.67
C GLN A 262 -13.37 -27.93 -23.76
N GLN A 263 -13.50 -26.75 -24.39
CA GLN A 263 -12.53 -26.28 -25.39
C GLN A 263 -11.19 -25.91 -24.74
N ALA A 264 -11.21 -25.26 -23.58
CA ALA A 264 -10.00 -24.93 -22.82
C ALA A 264 -9.26 -26.20 -22.37
N ASP A 265 -9.98 -27.23 -21.92
CA ASP A 265 -9.39 -28.54 -21.58
C ASP A 265 -8.68 -29.16 -22.78
N ALA A 266 -9.34 -29.18 -23.94
CA ALA A 266 -8.76 -29.72 -25.16
C ALA A 266 -7.46 -29.00 -25.55
N VAL A 267 -7.39 -27.67 -25.41
CA VAL A 267 -6.18 -26.88 -25.68
C VAL A 267 -5.08 -27.17 -24.65
N LEU A 268 -5.40 -27.18 -23.37
CA LEU A 268 -4.43 -27.42 -22.29
C LEU A 268 -3.83 -28.82 -22.35
N ARG A 269 -4.66 -29.84 -22.64
CA ARG A 269 -4.20 -31.22 -22.87
C ARG A 269 -3.30 -31.32 -24.10
N ARG A 270 -3.67 -30.69 -25.22
CA ARG A 270 -2.86 -30.70 -26.46
C ARG A 270 -1.47 -30.07 -26.22
N GLN A 271 -1.39 -29.05 -25.37
CA GLN A 271 -0.14 -28.36 -25.05
C GLN A 271 0.64 -29.01 -23.88
N ARG A 272 0.11 -30.08 -23.26
CA ARG A 272 0.67 -30.74 -22.07
C ARG A 272 0.90 -29.78 -20.89
N LEU A 273 0.01 -28.82 -20.71
CA LEU A 273 0.14 -27.79 -19.65
C LEU A 273 -0.74 -28.05 -18.43
N GLY A 274 -1.65 -29.01 -18.52
CA GLY A 274 -2.56 -29.36 -17.45
C GLY A 274 -3.83 -30.00 -17.97
N VAL A 275 -4.71 -30.33 -17.03
CA VAL A 275 -6.06 -30.80 -17.30
C VAL A 275 -7.02 -29.82 -16.64
N VAL A 276 -8.09 -29.46 -17.35
CA VAL A 276 -9.25 -28.80 -16.74
C VAL A 276 -10.15 -29.91 -16.24
N SER A 277 -10.20 -30.12 -14.93
CA SER A 277 -11.24 -30.98 -14.36
C SER A 277 -12.53 -30.15 -14.30
N PRO A 278 -13.55 -30.46 -15.13
CA PRO A 278 -14.84 -29.78 -14.98
C PRO A 278 -15.41 -30.20 -13.62
N LEU A 279 -15.49 -29.26 -12.67
CA LEU A 279 -16.21 -29.52 -11.44
C LEU A 279 -17.69 -29.26 -11.73
N ILE A 280 -18.46 -30.34 -11.92
CA ILE A 280 -19.91 -30.27 -11.80
C ILE A 280 -20.18 -30.29 -10.30
N ILE A 281 -20.26 -29.10 -9.68
CA ILE A 281 -20.65 -29.00 -8.28
C ILE A 281 -22.14 -29.34 -8.21
N ALA A 282 -22.44 -30.49 -7.60
CA ALA A 282 -23.80 -30.94 -7.32
C ALA A 282 -24.55 -29.90 -6.47
N GLU A 283 -25.87 -29.86 -6.62
CA GLU A 283 -26.82 -28.83 -6.13
C GLU A 283 -26.85 -28.55 -4.61
N GLN A 284 -25.93 -29.09 -3.81
CA GLN A 284 -25.93 -28.96 -2.35
C GLN A 284 -24.84 -28.00 -1.87
N GLY A 285 -25.13 -26.69 -1.90
CA GLY A 285 -24.34 -25.66 -1.23
C GLY A 285 -23.90 -24.52 -2.16
N SER A 286 -24.35 -23.31 -1.84
CA SER A 286 -24.03 -21.91 -2.28
C SER A 286 -23.15 -21.54 -3.50
N TRP A 287 -22.51 -22.45 -4.25
CA TRP A 287 -21.64 -22.13 -5.39
C TRP A 287 -21.80 -23.09 -6.58
N PRO A 288 -22.67 -22.79 -7.57
CA PRO A 288 -22.60 -23.45 -8.88
C PRO A 288 -22.13 -22.52 -10.02
N ALA A 289 -20.94 -21.94 -9.95
CA ALA A 289 -20.29 -21.53 -11.19
C ALA A 289 -19.72 -22.78 -11.87
N VAL A 290 -19.75 -22.85 -13.20
CA VAL A 290 -18.96 -23.85 -13.93
C VAL A 290 -17.49 -23.48 -13.73
N SER A 291 -16.91 -23.95 -12.62
CA SER A 291 -15.50 -23.81 -12.29
C SER A 291 -14.74 -24.99 -12.88
N GLY A 292 -13.70 -24.68 -13.64
CA GLY A 292 -12.72 -25.68 -14.07
C GLY A 292 -11.51 -25.53 -13.19
N TRP A 293 -11.13 -26.57 -12.48
CA TRP A 293 -9.82 -26.59 -11.82
C TRP A 293 -8.77 -26.84 -12.89
N ILE A 294 -7.83 -25.91 -13.05
CA ILE A 294 -6.64 -26.17 -13.86
C ILE A 294 -5.55 -26.64 -12.92
N HIS A 295 -5.21 -27.92 -12.99
CA HIS A 295 -4.02 -28.43 -12.33
C HIS A 295 -2.82 -28.18 -13.25
N THR A 296 -1.93 -27.27 -12.87
CA THR A 296 -0.71 -26.95 -13.62
C THR A 296 0.42 -26.56 -12.68
N GLU A 297 1.64 -26.90 -13.06
CA GLU A 297 2.87 -26.46 -12.40
C GLU A 297 3.36 -25.10 -12.92
N ASP A 298 2.83 -24.63 -14.07
CA ASP A 298 3.27 -23.40 -14.75
C ASP A 298 2.11 -22.41 -14.97
N THR A 299 1.74 -21.75 -13.86
CA THR A 299 0.69 -20.73 -13.81
C THR A 299 0.90 -19.59 -14.79
N GLY A 300 2.14 -19.13 -14.93
CA GLY A 300 2.49 -18.00 -15.80
C GLY A 300 2.20 -18.31 -17.27
N ARG A 301 2.53 -19.53 -17.70
CA ARG A 301 2.30 -19.98 -19.07
C ARG A 301 0.83 -20.24 -19.36
N VAL A 302 0.08 -20.85 -18.44
CA VAL A 302 -1.38 -21.05 -18.61
C VAL A 302 -2.10 -19.71 -18.73
N LEU A 303 -1.80 -18.74 -17.87
CA LEU A 303 -2.41 -17.40 -17.94
C LEU A 303 -2.06 -16.69 -19.25
N SER A 304 -0.81 -16.80 -19.71
CA SER A 304 -0.38 -16.21 -20.97
C SER A 304 -1.08 -16.85 -22.17
N LEU A 305 -1.23 -18.17 -22.18
CA LEU A 305 -1.96 -18.90 -23.23
C LEU A 305 -3.44 -18.56 -23.24
N LEU A 306 -4.08 -18.51 -22.08
CA LEU A 306 -5.48 -18.10 -21.97
C LEU A 306 -5.63 -16.67 -22.49
N ARG A 307 -4.75 -15.73 -22.09
CA ARG A 307 -4.78 -14.34 -22.58
C ARG A 307 -4.65 -14.22 -24.10
N VAL A 308 -3.93 -15.12 -24.77
CA VAL A 308 -3.76 -15.10 -26.24
C VAL A 308 -4.89 -15.85 -26.94
N ALA A 309 -5.31 -17.00 -26.42
CA ALA A 309 -6.32 -17.85 -27.02
C ALA A 309 -7.74 -17.27 -26.89
N LEU A 310 -8.03 -16.54 -25.80
CA LEU A 310 -9.36 -16.02 -25.50
C LEU A 310 -9.82 -14.94 -26.49
N PRO A 311 -9.02 -13.89 -26.81
CA PRO A 311 -9.43 -12.92 -27.81
C PRO A 311 -9.62 -13.52 -29.21
N ALA A 312 -8.84 -14.55 -29.56
CA ALA A 312 -8.84 -15.17 -30.89
C ALA A 312 -10.16 -15.91 -31.22
N ILE A 313 -10.95 -16.27 -30.20
CA ILE A 313 -12.28 -16.89 -30.38
C ILE A 313 -13.42 -15.85 -30.28
N GLY A 314 -13.13 -14.57 -30.49
CA GLY A 314 -14.11 -13.50 -30.52
C GLY A 314 -14.70 -13.13 -29.15
N LEU A 315 -14.09 -13.61 -28.08
CA LEU A 315 -14.52 -13.27 -26.73
C LEU A 315 -13.96 -11.89 -26.37
N THR A 316 -14.83 -10.89 -26.32
CA THR A 316 -14.61 -9.64 -25.58
C THR A 316 -14.52 -9.87 -24.06
N ARG A 317 -14.63 -11.13 -23.62
CA ARG A 317 -14.82 -11.55 -22.23
C ARG A 317 -13.54 -11.58 -21.42
N ARG A 318 -13.64 -11.21 -20.15
CA ARG A 318 -12.53 -11.25 -19.19
C ARG A 318 -12.56 -12.61 -18.47
N VAL A 319 -11.40 -13.27 -18.43
CA VAL A 319 -11.19 -14.43 -17.56
C VAL A 319 -10.58 -13.94 -16.26
N SER A 320 -11.26 -14.25 -15.15
CA SER A 320 -10.70 -14.08 -13.82
C SER A 320 -10.44 -15.43 -13.20
N VAL A 321 -9.29 -15.51 -12.54
CA VAL A 321 -8.82 -16.70 -11.81
C VAL A 321 -8.79 -16.33 -10.33
N GLN A 322 -9.52 -17.07 -9.50
CA GLN A 322 -9.44 -16.95 -8.05
C GLN A 322 -8.68 -18.17 -7.51
N LEU A 323 -7.61 -17.92 -6.77
CA LEU A 323 -6.87 -18.93 -6.01
C LEU A 323 -7.68 -19.30 -4.77
N GLY A 324 -8.10 -20.55 -4.65
CA GLY A 324 -8.45 -21.15 -3.37
C GLY A 324 -7.18 -21.60 -2.65
N GLU A 325 -7.06 -21.24 -1.38
CA GLU A 325 -6.13 -21.91 -0.48
C GLU A 325 -6.71 -23.31 -0.21
N ALA A 326 -6.07 -24.35 -0.74
CA ALA A 326 -6.42 -25.71 -0.37
C ALA A 326 -5.60 -26.05 0.87
N ASP A 327 -6.27 -26.32 1.99
CA ASP A 327 -5.59 -26.62 3.27
C ASP A 327 -4.62 -27.81 3.14
N GLU A 328 -4.85 -28.75 2.20
CA GLU A 328 -3.95 -29.89 1.93
C GLU A 328 -3.97 -30.36 0.45
N GLY A 329 -3.90 -29.45 -0.53
CA GLY A 329 -3.96 -29.85 -1.96
C GLY A 329 -3.34 -28.86 -2.95
N PRO A 330 -3.22 -29.24 -4.24
CA PRO A 330 -2.73 -28.32 -5.28
C PRO A 330 -3.66 -27.10 -5.35
N ALA A 331 -3.06 -25.92 -5.50
CA ALA A 331 -3.77 -24.65 -5.58
C ALA A 331 -4.92 -24.76 -6.58
N ALA A 332 -6.12 -24.51 -6.07
CA ALA A 332 -7.34 -24.84 -6.77
C ALA A 332 -7.88 -23.51 -7.33
N TRP A 333 -8.09 -23.41 -8.64
CA TRP A 333 -8.60 -22.20 -9.31
C TRP A 333 -10.07 -22.25 -9.72
N ALA A 334 -10.80 -21.17 -9.42
CA ALA A 334 -12.09 -20.89 -10.06
C ALA A 334 -11.92 -19.95 -11.25
N MET A 335 -12.53 -20.28 -12.38
CA MET A 335 -12.45 -19.50 -13.61
C MET A 335 -13.84 -19.04 -14.06
N TYR A 336 -14.00 -17.74 -14.26
CA TYR A 336 -15.27 -17.14 -14.68
C TYR A 336 -15.15 -16.53 -16.07
N LEU A 337 -16.14 -16.82 -16.92
CA LEU A 337 -16.26 -16.20 -18.24
C LEU A 337 -17.29 -15.06 -18.19
N LEU A 338 -16.80 -13.83 -18.14
CA LEU A 338 -17.63 -12.64 -17.92
C LEU A 338 -18.04 -11.99 -19.23
N ASP A 339 -19.32 -11.71 -19.44
CA ASP A 339 -19.77 -10.93 -20.60
C ASP A 339 -19.61 -9.43 -20.36
N THR A 340 -18.46 -8.90 -20.77
CA THR A 340 -18.08 -7.48 -20.60
C THR A 340 -18.87 -6.53 -21.49
N SER A 341 -19.61 -7.05 -22.48
CA SER A 341 -20.49 -6.23 -23.32
C SER A 341 -21.76 -5.80 -22.57
N LYS A 342 -22.07 -6.47 -21.45
CA LYS A 342 -23.27 -6.25 -20.64
C LYS A 342 -22.90 -5.88 -19.21
N VAL A 343 -22.40 -4.66 -19.01
CA VAL A 343 -22.16 -4.15 -17.66
C VAL A 343 -23.49 -3.92 -16.94
N ILE A 344 -23.75 -4.67 -15.87
CA ILE A 344 -24.96 -4.53 -15.04
C ILE A 344 -24.83 -3.29 -14.16
N LEU A 345 -23.73 -3.22 -13.41
CA LEU A 345 -23.39 -2.08 -12.56
C LEU A 345 -21.94 -1.66 -12.84
N GLY A 346 -21.69 -0.35 -12.91
CA GLY A 346 -20.36 0.24 -12.90
C GLY A 346 -20.11 1.09 -11.66
N ASN A 347 -18.94 1.73 -11.58
CA ASN A 347 -18.59 2.63 -10.48
C ASN A 347 -19.69 3.67 -10.18
N GLN A 348 -20.30 4.26 -11.21
CA GLN A 348 -21.34 5.29 -11.09
C GLN A 348 -22.62 4.80 -10.40
N ASP A 349 -22.81 3.47 -10.35
CA ASP A 349 -23.97 2.84 -9.74
C ASP A 349 -23.75 2.54 -8.25
N ILE A 350 -22.53 2.73 -7.73
CA ILE A 350 -22.12 2.46 -6.36
C ILE A 350 -22.01 3.78 -5.57
N ALA A 351 -22.81 3.91 -4.52
CA ALA A 351 -22.78 5.05 -3.59
C ALA A 351 -21.73 4.89 -2.47
N GLY A 352 -21.38 3.65 -2.11
CA GLY A 352 -20.39 3.37 -1.07
C GLY A 352 -20.19 1.87 -0.84
N CYS A 353 -19.21 1.53 -0.03
CA CYS A 353 -18.95 0.16 0.39
C CYS A 353 -18.54 0.14 1.85
N VAL A 354 -19.15 -0.77 2.62
CA VAL A 354 -18.80 -1.02 4.02
C VAL A 354 -18.54 -2.50 4.21
N MET A 355 -17.63 -2.83 5.12
CA MET A 355 -17.45 -4.19 5.59
C MET A 355 -18.35 -4.39 6.81
N VAL A 356 -19.02 -5.54 6.87
CA VAL A 356 -19.80 -6.00 8.01
C VAL A 356 -19.19 -7.31 8.48
N GLU A 357 -18.80 -7.37 9.75
CA GLU A 357 -18.34 -8.61 10.37
C GLU A 357 -19.55 -9.53 10.59
N GLY A 358 -19.50 -10.73 10.01
CA GLY A 358 -20.51 -11.76 10.23
C GLY A 358 -20.36 -12.43 11.59
N GLN A 359 -21.38 -13.18 12.01
CA GLN A 359 -21.36 -13.92 13.28
C GLN A 359 -20.39 -15.12 13.27
N ASP A 360 -20.04 -15.64 12.08
CA ASP A 360 -19.22 -16.85 11.90
C ASP A 360 -17.81 -16.53 11.37
N ASP A 361 -17.22 -15.38 11.75
CA ASP A 361 -15.96 -14.83 11.22
C ASP A 361 -15.93 -14.56 9.69
N ALA A 362 -16.99 -14.92 8.97
CA ALA A 362 -17.16 -14.62 7.56
C ALA A 362 -17.45 -13.12 7.38
N SER A 363 -16.45 -12.40 6.86
CA SER A 363 -16.61 -10.97 6.55
C SER A 363 -17.39 -10.78 5.26
N THR A 364 -18.48 -10.01 5.33
CA THR A 364 -19.27 -9.63 4.16
C THR A 364 -19.01 -8.18 3.81
N MET A 365 -18.88 -7.86 2.52
CA MET A 365 -18.88 -6.49 2.06
C MET A 365 -20.27 -6.11 1.55
N THR A 366 -20.78 -4.98 2.00
CA THR A 366 -22.06 -4.44 1.53
C THR A 366 -21.80 -3.23 0.64
N LEU A 367 -22.15 -3.35 -0.64
CA LEU A 367 -22.16 -2.24 -1.59
C LEU A 367 -23.49 -1.50 -1.45
N SER A 368 -23.43 -0.22 -1.10
CA SER A 368 -24.58 0.67 -1.15
C SER A 368 -24.71 1.22 -2.56
N LEU A 369 -25.88 1.06 -3.17
CA LEU A 369 -26.17 1.44 -4.55
C LEU A 369 -26.82 2.83 -4.62
N THR A 370 -26.57 3.52 -5.72
CA THR A 370 -27.38 4.68 -6.11
C THR A 370 -28.81 4.24 -6.43
N VAL A 371 -29.76 5.17 -6.52
CA VAL A 371 -31.14 4.82 -6.91
C VAL A 371 -31.17 4.21 -8.31
N ALA A 372 -30.41 4.79 -9.25
CA ALA A 372 -30.27 4.26 -10.61
C ALA A 372 -29.61 2.88 -10.62
N GLY A 373 -28.54 2.68 -9.83
CA GLY A 373 -27.88 1.38 -9.69
C GLY A 373 -28.78 0.30 -9.12
N ALA A 374 -29.58 0.63 -8.10
CA ALA A 374 -30.57 -0.29 -7.53
C ALA A 374 -31.63 -0.69 -8.56
N GLY A 375 -32.11 0.26 -9.38
CA GLY A 375 -33.03 -0.02 -10.49
C GLY A 375 -32.44 -1.00 -11.51
N LYS A 376 -31.23 -0.73 -12.01
CA LYS A 376 -30.53 -1.63 -12.94
C LYS A 376 -30.36 -3.04 -12.39
N LEU A 377 -29.97 -3.16 -11.11
CA LEU A 377 -29.82 -4.46 -10.47
C LEU A 377 -31.16 -5.18 -10.32
N ALA A 378 -32.22 -4.49 -9.93
CA ALA A 378 -33.56 -5.06 -9.82
C ALA A 378 -34.07 -5.58 -11.17
N ASP A 379 -33.89 -4.80 -12.24
CA ASP A 379 -34.29 -5.19 -13.60
C ASP A 379 -33.49 -6.40 -14.07
N HIS A 380 -32.16 -6.38 -13.91
CA HIS A 380 -31.33 -7.51 -14.30
C HIS A 380 -31.67 -8.78 -13.51
N THR A 381 -31.81 -8.68 -12.19
CA THR A 381 -32.13 -9.85 -11.33
C THR A 381 -33.51 -10.43 -11.62
N ARG A 382 -34.50 -9.61 -12.01
CA ARG A 382 -35.83 -10.08 -12.43
C ARG A 382 -35.79 -10.95 -13.68
N GLU A 383 -34.98 -10.57 -14.65
CA GLU A 383 -34.87 -11.27 -15.94
C GLU A 383 -33.96 -12.51 -15.88
N HIS A 384 -33.09 -12.59 -14.87
CA HIS A 384 -32.00 -13.58 -14.83
C HIS A 384 -31.99 -14.43 -13.54
N ILE A 385 -33.16 -14.66 -12.92
CA ILE A 385 -33.28 -15.59 -11.78
C ILE A 385 -32.70 -16.96 -12.16
N GLY A 386 -31.90 -17.52 -11.25
CA GLY A 386 -31.19 -18.78 -11.41
C GLY A 386 -29.86 -18.67 -12.15
N ARG A 387 -29.54 -17.53 -12.77
CA ARG A 387 -28.27 -17.27 -13.46
C ARG A 387 -27.21 -16.71 -12.51
N PHE A 388 -25.98 -16.55 -13.00
CA PHE A 388 -24.85 -16.03 -12.21
C PHE A 388 -24.47 -14.62 -12.63
N MET A 389 -24.11 -13.82 -11.64
CA MET A 389 -23.42 -12.55 -11.82
C MET A 389 -22.13 -12.54 -11.01
N ALA A 390 -21.12 -11.84 -11.51
CA ALA A 390 -19.84 -11.68 -10.86
C ALA A 390 -19.59 -10.22 -10.51
N VAL A 391 -19.04 -10.00 -9.31
CA VAL A 391 -18.52 -8.71 -8.88
C VAL A 391 -17.02 -8.73 -9.12
N SER A 392 -16.53 -7.71 -9.82
CA SER A 392 -15.14 -7.62 -10.21
C SER A 392 -14.56 -6.26 -9.88
N VAL A 393 -13.36 -6.22 -9.31
CA VAL A 393 -12.66 -5.01 -8.87
C VAL A 393 -11.30 -4.96 -9.54
N ASN A 394 -11.02 -3.88 -10.27
CA ASN A 394 -9.88 -3.78 -11.18
C ASN A 394 -9.79 -4.99 -12.13
N GLY A 395 -10.98 -5.50 -12.45
CA GLY A 395 -11.34 -6.73 -13.11
C GLY A 395 -10.70 -8.04 -12.63
N GLN A 396 -10.35 -8.13 -11.36
CA GLN A 396 -10.29 -9.41 -10.66
C GLN A 396 -11.70 -9.71 -10.11
N VAL A 397 -12.25 -10.88 -10.40
CA VAL A 397 -13.51 -11.33 -9.78
C VAL A 397 -13.26 -11.60 -8.32
N ILE A 398 -14.03 -10.93 -7.47
CA ILE A 398 -13.94 -11.05 -6.01
C ILE A 398 -15.08 -11.92 -5.46
N ALA A 399 -16.19 -12.04 -6.22
CA ALA A 399 -17.29 -12.92 -5.89
C ALA A 399 -18.10 -13.23 -7.14
N ALA A 400 -18.72 -14.40 -7.18
CA ALA A 400 -19.70 -14.77 -8.19
C ALA A 400 -20.88 -15.44 -7.51
N VAL A 401 -22.07 -14.89 -7.71
CA VAL A 401 -23.27 -15.28 -6.96
C VAL A 401 -24.39 -15.68 -7.92
N ARG A 402 -25.16 -16.69 -7.50
CA ARG A 402 -26.40 -17.05 -8.18
C ARG A 402 -27.50 -16.07 -7.80
N ILE A 403 -28.27 -15.62 -8.78
CA ILE A 403 -29.43 -14.77 -8.57
C ILE A 403 -30.58 -15.66 -8.08
N MET A 404 -30.96 -15.54 -6.81
CA MET A 404 -32.00 -16.38 -6.21
C MET A 404 -33.38 -15.72 -6.20
N ASP A 405 -33.41 -14.39 -6.10
CA ASP A 405 -34.64 -13.58 -6.11
C ASP A 405 -34.33 -12.20 -6.73
N VAL A 406 -35.38 -11.44 -7.02
CA VAL A 406 -35.32 -10.05 -7.48
C VAL A 406 -34.77 -9.17 -6.37
N SER A 407 -33.76 -8.35 -6.68
CA SER A 407 -33.26 -7.37 -5.73
C SER A 407 -34.31 -6.29 -5.45
N LYS A 408 -34.68 -6.10 -4.19
CA LYS A 408 -35.67 -5.10 -3.75
C LYS A 408 -35.04 -3.90 -3.03
N GLY A 409 -33.73 -3.93 -2.79
CA GLY A 409 -33.03 -2.98 -1.93
C GLY A 409 -31.94 -2.18 -2.65
N ARG A 410 -31.35 -1.25 -1.91
CA ARG A 410 -30.19 -0.45 -2.36
C ARG A 410 -28.86 -1.04 -1.91
N HIS A 411 -28.82 -2.33 -1.59
CA HIS A 411 -27.66 -2.99 -1.06
C HIS A 411 -27.37 -4.27 -1.84
N LEU A 412 -26.10 -4.48 -2.20
CA LEU A 412 -25.60 -5.73 -2.73
C LEU A 412 -24.56 -6.28 -1.75
N ALA A 413 -24.89 -7.39 -1.10
CA ALA A 413 -23.97 -8.11 -0.24
C ALA A 413 -23.03 -8.98 -1.11
N VAL A 414 -21.74 -8.90 -0.82
CA VAL A 414 -20.66 -9.62 -1.48
C VAL A 414 -19.96 -10.44 -0.40
N SER A 415 -20.20 -11.74 -0.40
CA SER A 415 -19.48 -12.72 0.41
C SER A 415 -18.49 -13.49 -0.48
N GLY A 416 -17.36 -13.88 0.08
CA GLY A 416 -16.27 -14.54 -0.66
C GLY A 416 -15.16 -15.06 0.24
N ASP A 417 -15.51 -15.48 1.46
CA ASP A 417 -14.59 -15.98 2.49
C ASP A 417 -13.36 -15.06 2.68
N PHE A 418 -13.62 -13.76 2.67
CA PHE A 418 -12.57 -12.77 2.83
C PHE A 418 -12.09 -12.79 4.29
N ALA A 419 -10.77 -12.92 4.49
CA ALA A 419 -10.18 -12.54 5.77
C ALA A 419 -10.57 -11.08 6.11
N VAL A 420 -10.96 -10.79 7.36
CA VAL A 420 -11.43 -9.47 7.83
C VAL A 420 -10.52 -8.33 7.36
N ALA A 421 -9.20 -8.49 7.50
CA ALA A 421 -8.23 -7.50 7.08
C ALA A 421 -8.25 -7.23 5.56
N SER A 422 -8.48 -8.26 4.75
CA SER A 422 -8.61 -8.16 3.29
C SER A 422 -9.94 -7.52 2.89
N ALA A 423 -11.06 -7.93 3.51
CA ALA A 423 -12.37 -7.34 3.29
C ALA A 423 -12.38 -5.84 3.61
N GLY A 424 -11.82 -5.45 4.77
CA GLY A 424 -11.74 -4.05 5.17
C GLY A 424 -10.86 -3.21 4.23
N ARG A 425 -9.77 -3.78 3.69
CA ARG A 425 -8.95 -3.09 2.67
C ARG A 425 -9.72 -2.90 1.36
N LEU A 426 -10.39 -3.95 0.90
CA LEU A 426 -11.16 -3.94 -0.34
C LEU A 426 -12.36 -2.99 -0.25
N ALA A 427 -13.09 -3.02 0.87
CA ALA A 427 -14.18 -2.08 1.15
C ALA A 427 -13.69 -0.63 1.12
N ARG A 428 -12.55 -0.31 1.75
CA ARG A 428 -11.94 1.03 1.67
C ARG A 428 -11.42 1.40 0.28
N GLN A 429 -11.07 0.42 -0.53
CA GLN A 429 -10.66 0.64 -1.92
C GLN A 429 -11.85 0.99 -2.81
N ILE A 430 -12.99 0.31 -2.57
CA ILE A 430 -14.25 0.51 -3.29
C ILE A 430 -15.02 1.73 -2.77
N ALA A 431 -14.87 2.06 -1.49
CA ALA A 431 -15.57 3.17 -0.85
C ALA A 431 -15.38 4.46 -1.66
N TYR A 432 -16.49 5.00 -2.16
CA TYR A 432 -16.55 6.22 -2.97
C TYR A 432 -15.73 6.08 -4.27
N PRO A 433 -16.17 5.23 -5.21
CA PRO A 433 -15.49 5.08 -6.48
C PRO A 433 -15.77 6.33 -7.35
N TYR A 434 -14.79 6.72 -8.17
CA TYR A 434 -15.04 7.76 -9.17
C TYR A 434 -16.02 7.25 -10.23
N PRO A 435 -16.92 8.09 -10.75
CA PRO A 435 -17.92 7.68 -11.74
C PRO A 435 -17.32 7.09 -13.03
N LEU A 436 -16.05 7.41 -13.30
CA LEU A 436 -15.27 6.88 -14.42
C LEU A 436 -13.80 6.72 -14.01
N ALA A 437 -12.99 6.14 -14.90
CA ALA A 437 -11.54 6.11 -14.72
C ALA A 437 -10.94 7.50 -14.89
N LEU A 438 -10.23 7.98 -13.86
CA LEU A 438 -9.54 9.27 -13.88
C LEU A 438 -8.03 9.10 -13.91
N ARG A 439 -7.37 10.06 -14.54
CA ARG A 439 -5.92 10.23 -14.48
C ARG A 439 -5.60 11.54 -13.76
N VAL A 440 -4.62 11.50 -12.85
CA VAL A 440 -4.08 12.71 -12.24
C VAL A 440 -3.01 13.30 -13.15
N THR A 441 -3.23 14.52 -13.62
CA THR A 441 -2.33 15.27 -14.50
C THR A 441 -1.89 16.56 -13.81
N GLY A 442 -0.64 16.96 -14.04
CA GLY A 442 -0.08 18.18 -13.48
C GLY A 442 0.25 18.09 -11.98
N VAL A 443 1.45 18.55 -11.61
CA VAL A 443 1.80 18.91 -10.24
C VAL A 443 2.45 20.28 -10.35
N ALA A 444 1.64 21.33 -10.28
CA ALA A 444 2.19 22.67 -10.12
C ALA A 444 2.57 22.79 -8.64
N VAL A 445 3.87 22.63 -8.34
CA VAL A 445 4.42 22.94 -7.01
C VAL A 445 4.81 24.41 -7.04
N ARG A 446 4.16 25.22 -6.22
CA ARG A 446 4.56 26.62 -5.96
C ARG A 446 5.15 26.77 -4.58
#